data_AF-A0A0D2RRC9-F1
#
_entry.id   AF-A0A0D2RRC9-F1
#
_cell.length_a   1.000
_cell.length_b   1.000
_cell.length_c   1.000
_cell.angle_alpha   90.00
_cell.angle_beta   90.00
_cell.angle_gamma   90.00
#
_symmetry.space_group_name_H-M   'P 1'
#
loop_
_entity.id
_entity.type
_entity.pdbx_description
1 polymer ?
#
loop_
_entity_poly.entity_id
_entity_poly.type
_entity_poly.pdbx_seq_one_letter_code
_entity_poly.pdbx_strand_id
1 'polypeptide(L)'
;MGGDMQMLPGSSHRPALKRPVWIIFFVSLVSLFLACSYIYPPHGDAACYVFSSKGCKAVTDRPLPSPARELTDEEFASKVVFRDILHIPRIQPKYSKIAFMFLTPSSLPFEKLWDRFFCGHEGKFSVYVHASKEQPVHVSRYFLNREIHSDKVGWGKISMVDAERRLLAHALKDPDNQQFVLLSESCIPLHSFDYVYDYLMHANMSFVDCFFDPGPHGHGRYSKHMLPVVEKKDFRKGAQWFSIRRQHALVVMADSLYYSRFRDYCKRGFDGKNCIADEHYLPTFFHVRITVRIIFLIFHLCLS
;
A
#
# COMPACT_ATOMS: atom_id res chain seq x y z
N MET A 1 -56.55 36.96 33.29
CA MET A 1 -57.01 36.68 34.67
C MET A 1 -57.14 35.18 34.77
N GLY A 2 -56.19 34.44 35.35
CA GLY A 2 -55.70 34.60 36.73
C GLY A 2 -56.72 33.90 37.64
N GLY A 3 -56.39 32.88 38.42
CA GLY A 3 -55.09 32.31 38.73
C GLY A 3 -55.21 31.08 39.63
N ASP A 4 -54.03 30.54 39.93
CA ASP A 4 -53.70 29.48 40.88
C ASP A 4 -54.33 29.62 42.27
N MET A 5 -54.55 28.48 42.94
CA MET A 5 -54.31 28.36 44.37
C MET A 5 -53.90 26.94 44.79
N GLN A 6 -52.58 26.78 44.96
CA GLN A 6 -51.86 26.19 46.11
C GLN A 6 -52.26 24.80 46.63
N MET A 7 -51.30 23.87 46.58
CA MET A 7 -51.12 22.85 47.61
C MET A 7 -49.93 23.19 48.51
N LEU A 8 -50.19 23.22 49.82
CA LEU A 8 -49.23 23.41 50.92
C LEU A 8 -48.24 22.23 51.05
N PRO A 9 -47.05 22.45 51.68
CA PRO A 9 -45.97 21.48 51.68
C PRO A 9 -46.08 20.51 52.87
N GLY A 10 -45.97 19.21 52.59
CA GLY A 10 -45.72 18.18 53.60
C GLY A 10 -44.23 18.03 53.87
N SER A 11 -43.78 18.40 55.06
CA SER A 11 -42.45 18.10 55.58
C SER A 11 -42.34 16.64 56.00
N SER A 12 -41.33 15.90 55.54
CA SER A 12 -40.84 14.69 56.23
C SER A 12 -39.39 14.36 55.86
N HIS A 13 -38.56 14.39 56.89
CA HIS A 13 -37.16 13.98 57.06
C HIS A 13 -36.40 13.30 55.91
N ARG A 14 -35.29 13.94 55.47
CA ARG A 14 -34.17 13.24 54.82
C ARG A 14 -33.28 12.57 55.89
N PRO A 15 -33.02 11.26 55.84
CA PRO A 15 -32.03 10.64 56.70
C PRO A 15 -30.61 11.03 56.24
N ALA A 16 -29.73 11.28 57.22
CA ALA A 16 -28.35 11.66 57.00
C ALA A 16 -27.62 10.64 56.11
N LEU A 17 -26.99 11.14 55.04
CA LEU A 17 -26.19 10.37 54.09
C LEU A 17 -25.00 9.74 54.86
N LYS A 18 -25.10 8.46 55.21
CA LYS A 18 -23.94 7.71 55.73
C LYS A 18 -22.88 7.70 54.62
N ARG A 19 -21.76 8.39 54.86
CA ARG A 19 -20.63 8.47 53.93
C ARG A 19 -20.26 7.05 53.45
N PRO A 20 -20.00 6.85 52.14
CA PRO A 20 -19.73 5.54 51.57
C PRO A 20 -18.29 5.10 51.87
N VAL A 21 -17.93 5.03 53.14
CA VAL A 21 -16.60 4.60 53.62
C VAL A 21 -16.29 3.19 53.10
N TRP A 22 -17.31 2.35 52.94
CA TRP A 22 -17.16 1.01 52.39
C TRP A 22 -16.76 1.02 50.91
N ILE A 23 -17.25 1.98 50.12
CA ILE A 23 -16.85 2.12 48.71
C ILE A 23 -15.38 2.54 48.63
N ILE A 24 -14.97 3.50 49.47
CA ILE A 24 -13.57 3.94 49.53
C ILE A 24 -12.65 2.79 49.94
N PHE A 25 -13.07 1.98 50.92
CA PHE A 25 -12.33 0.81 51.35
C PHE A 25 -12.20 -0.24 50.23
N PHE A 26 -13.29 -0.52 49.50
CA PHE A 26 -13.27 -1.46 48.37
C PHE A 26 -12.39 -0.97 47.22
N VAL A 27 -12.50 0.31 46.86
CA VAL A 27 -11.68 0.90 45.80
C VAL A 27 -10.19 0.90 46.20
N SER A 28 -9.89 1.21 47.46
CA SER A 28 -8.52 1.12 47.99
C SER A 28 -7.97 -0.31 47.96
N LEU A 29 -8.77 -1.29 48.38
CA LEU A 29 -8.39 -2.70 48.38
C LEU A 29 -8.13 -3.23 46.96
N VAL A 30 -8.99 -2.88 46.00
CA VAL A 30 -8.83 -3.26 44.59
C VAL A 30 -7.61 -2.59 43.98
N SER A 31 -7.38 -1.31 44.28
CA SER A 31 -6.22 -0.56 43.78
C SER A 31 -4.91 -1.13 44.31
N LEU A 32 -4.88 -1.51 45.60
CA LEU A 32 -3.73 -2.16 46.23
C LEU A 32 -3.46 -3.54 45.61
N PHE A 33 -4.51 -4.32 45.34
CA PHE A 33 -4.39 -5.63 44.70
C PHE A 33 -3.82 -5.52 43.28
N LEU A 34 -4.31 -4.55 42.50
CA LEU A 34 -3.80 -4.26 41.16
C LEU A 34 -2.34 -3.80 41.20
N ALA A 35 -1.98 -2.91 42.12
CA ALA A 35 -0.60 -2.46 42.31
C ALA A 35 0.33 -3.61 42.72
N CYS A 36 -0.09 -4.47 43.65
CA CYS A 36 0.66 -5.66 44.04
C CYS A 36 0.82 -6.65 42.88
N SER A 37 -0.21 -6.87 42.05
CA SER A 37 -0.12 -7.74 40.88
C SER A 37 0.80 -7.21 39.78
N TYR A 38 0.95 -5.88 39.70
CA TYR A 38 1.87 -5.22 38.77
C TYR A 38 3.32 -5.26 39.25
N ILE A 39 3.55 -5.09 40.56
CA ILE A 39 4.88 -5.07 41.16
C ILE A 39 5.44 -6.49 41.35
N TYR A 40 4.58 -7.46 41.65
CA TYR A 40 4.95 -8.87 41.80
C TYR A 40 4.24 -9.72 40.74
N PRO A 41 4.72 -9.70 39.49
CA PRO A 41 4.19 -10.61 38.47
C PRO A 41 4.44 -12.05 38.94
N PRO A 42 3.42 -12.92 38.97
CA PRO A 42 3.58 -14.26 39.48
C PRO A 42 4.43 -15.10 38.51
N HIS A 43 5.65 -15.42 38.92
CA HIS A 43 6.57 -16.27 38.17
C HIS A 43 6.33 -17.79 38.41
N GLY A 44 5.08 -18.19 38.65
CA GLY A 44 4.75 -19.59 38.97
C GLY A 44 3.45 -20.07 38.34
N ASP A 45 3.47 -21.31 37.86
CA ASP A 45 2.37 -21.99 37.13
C ASP A 45 1.02 -21.97 37.87
N ALA A 46 1.03 -21.80 39.20
CA ALA A 46 -0.17 -21.78 40.03
C ALA A 46 -1.06 -20.54 39.80
N ALA A 47 -0.49 -19.38 39.43
CA ALA A 47 -1.29 -18.16 39.24
C ALA A 47 -2.13 -18.16 37.96
N CYS A 48 -1.78 -19.03 37.00
CA CYS A 48 -2.49 -19.13 35.73
C CYS A 48 -3.88 -19.79 35.87
N TYR A 49 -4.08 -20.59 36.93
CA TYR A 49 -5.36 -21.25 37.23
C TYR A 49 -6.43 -20.31 37.80
N VAL A 50 -6.04 -19.17 38.37
CA VAL A 50 -6.97 -18.26 39.05
C VAL A 50 -7.60 -17.26 38.08
N PHE A 51 -6.90 -16.90 36.99
CA PHE A 51 -7.33 -15.83 36.07
C PHE A 51 -7.71 -16.32 34.66
N SER A 52 -7.59 -17.61 34.34
CA SER A 52 -7.97 -18.16 33.03
C SER A 52 -8.81 -19.43 33.14
N SER A 53 -10.03 -19.40 32.60
CA SER A 53 -10.90 -20.59 32.50
C SER A 53 -10.39 -21.63 31.50
N LYS A 54 -9.41 -21.26 30.67
CA LYS A 54 -8.64 -22.16 29.81
C LYS A 54 -7.21 -22.17 30.35
N GLY A 55 -6.86 -23.14 31.20
CA GLY A 55 -5.53 -23.28 31.78
C GLY A 55 -4.39 -23.31 30.73
N CYS A 56 -3.14 -23.44 31.19
CA CYS A 56 -1.87 -23.33 30.45
C CYS A 56 -1.67 -24.18 29.16
N LYS A 57 -2.70 -24.77 28.56
CA LYS A 57 -2.64 -25.39 27.22
C LYS A 57 -2.33 -24.39 26.11
N ALA A 58 -2.57 -23.08 26.30
CA ALA A 58 -2.30 -22.07 25.27
C ALA A 58 -0.80 -21.79 25.04
N VAL A 59 0.09 -22.16 25.97
CA VAL A 59 1.55 -21.93 25.85
C VAL A 59 2.27 -23.16 25.31
N THR A 60 1.79 -24.37 25.63
CA THR A 60 2.41 -25.63 25.17
C THR A 60 2.04 -26.02 23.74
N ASP A 61 0.92 -25.52 23.19
CA ASP A 61 0.46 -25.81 21.83
C ASP A 61 0.91 -24.77 20.79
N ARG A 62 1.90 -23.91 21.09
CA ARG A 62 2.52 -23.10 20.02
C ARG A 62 3.29 -24.05 19.10
N PRO A 63 2.92 -24.18 17.81
CA PRO A 63 3.70 -24.97 16.88
C PRO A 63 5.11 -24.38 16.85
N LEU A 64 6.13 -25.23 17.06
CA LEU A 64 7.52 -24.87 16.81
C LEU A 64 7.58 -24.21 15.41
N PRO A 65 8.22 -23.04 15.25
CA PRO A 65 8.33 -22.41 13.95
C PRO A 65 8.97 -23.42 12.99
N SER A 66 8.25 -23.76 11.92
CA SER A 66 8.76 -24.62 10.86
C SER A 66 10.15 -24.12 10.44
N PRO A 67 11.14 -25.02 10.27
CA PRO A 67 12.49 -24.60 9.93
C PRO A 67 12.44 -23.66 8.72
N ALA A 68 13.09 -22.50 8.85
CA ALA A 68 13.11 -21.50 7.80
C ALA A 68 13.65 -22.15 6.53
N ARG A 69 12.87 -22.08 5.45
CA ARG A 69 13.28 -22.62 4.15
C ARG A 69 14.62 -22.00 3.74
N GLU A 70 15.54 -22.84 3.28
CA GLU A 70 16.79 -22.38 2.70
C GLU A 70 16.51 -21.63 1.38
N LEU A 71 17.10 -20.43 1.24
CA LEU A 71 16.92 -19.58 0.07
C LEU A 71 17.82 -20.06 -1.06
N THR A 72 17.34 -19.97 -2.29
CA THR A 72 18.19 -20.18 -3.46
C THR A 72 19.19 -19.03 -3.64
N ASP A 73 20.26 -19.25 -4.41
CA ASP A 73 21.25 -18.22 -4.71
C ASP A 73 20.60 -16.97 -5.34
N GLU A 74 19.62 -17.15 -6.24
CA GLU A 74 18.88 -16.04 -6.84
C GLU A 74 18.05 -15.24 -5.83
N GLU A 75 17.41 -15.94 -4.88
CA GLU A 75 16.63 -15.32 -3.81
C GLU A 75 17.52 -14.56 -2.84
N PHE A 76 18.68 -15.12 -2.52
CA PHE A 76 19.68 -14.48 -1.68
C PHE A 76 20.27 -13.24 -2.36
N ALA A 77 20.70 -13.36 -3.63
CA ALA A 77 21.24 -12.25 -4.41
C ALA A 77 20.22 -11.10 -4.53
N SER A 78 18.97 -11.42 -4.88
CA SER A 78 17.89 -10.45 -4.98
C SER A 78 17.64 -9.76 -3.62
N LYS A 79 17.68 -10.50 -2.50
CA LYS A 79 17.53 -9.93 -1.16
C LYS A 79 18.62 -8.92 -0.83
N VAL A 80 19.88 -9.22 -1.17
CA VAL A 80 21.02 -8.31 -0.94
C VAL A 80 20.88 -7.06 -1.79
N VAL A 81 20.62 -7.20 -3.09
CA VAL A 81 20.46 -6.06 -4.01
C VAL A 81 19.33 -5.14 -3.57
N PHE A 82 18.15 -5.70 -3.25
CA PHE A 82 17.02 -4.88 -2.81
C PHE A 82 17.29 -4.18 -1.48
N ARG A 83 17.89 -4.89 -0.51
CA ARG A 83 18.28 -4.28 0.76
C ARG A 83 19.19 -3.09 0.51
N ASP A 84 20.24 -3.25 -0.30
CA ASP A 84 21.22 -2.20 -0.52
C ASP A 84 20.59 -1.01 -1.21
N ILE A 85 19.76 -1.22 -2.25
CA ILE A 85 19.01 -0.14 -2.91
C ILE A 85 18.12 0.63 -1.93
N LEU A 86 17.41 -0.06 -1.03
CA LEU A 86 16.53 0.57 -0.04
C LEU A 86 17.29 1.34 1.05
N HIS A 87 18.56 1.02 1.28
CA HIS A 87 19.43 1.70 2.23
C HIS A 87 20.33 2.78 1.58
N ILE A 88 20.24 2.98 0.25
CA ILE A 88 20.97 4.05 -0.43
C ILE A 88 20.59 5.39 0.24
N PRO A 89 21.57 6.18 0.71
CA PRO A 89 21.30 7.49 1.28
C PRO A 89 20.55 8.36 0.28
N ARG A 90 19.51 9.04 0.77
CA ARG A 90 18.72 9.95 -0.07
C ARG A 90 19.58 11.14 -0.45
N ILE A 91 20.08 11.13 -1.68
CA ILE A 91 20.63 12.33 -2.31
C ILE A 91 19.43 13.23 -2.58
N GLN A 92 19.32 14.34 -1.86
CA GLN A 92 18.32 15.35 -2.20
C GLN A 92 18.82 16.12 -3.41
N PRO A 93 18.21 15.95 -4.59
CA PRO A 93 18.61 16.75 -5.74
C PRO A 93 18.25 18.21 -5.47
N LYS A 94 19.03 19.12 -6.06
CA LYS A 94 18.76 20.57 -5.98
C LYS A 94 17.34 20.92 -6.44
N TYR A 95 16.81 20.13 -7.38
CA TYR A 95 15.45 20.20 -7.87
C TYR A 95 14.84 18.80 -7.82
N SER A 96 13.67 18.66 -7.21
CA SER A 96 12.95 17.38 -7.23
C SER A 96 11.76 17.47 -8.17
N LYS A 97 11.55 16.41 -8.94
CA LYS A 97 10.46 16.31 -9.92
C LYS A 97 9.59 15.09 -9.65
N ILE A 98 8.33 15.22 -10.06
CA ILE A 98 7.41 14.10 -10.21
C ILE A 98 7.41 13.67 -11.68
N ALA A 99 7.72 12.40 -11.93
CA ALA A 99 7.56 11.78 -13.23
C ALA A 99 6.11 11.31 -13.39
N PHE A 100 5.34 12.00 -14.23
CA PHE A 100 4.02 11.57 -14.67
C PHE A 100 4.18 10.67 -15.89
N MET A 101 3.84 9.39 -15.72
CA MET A 101 4.00 8.34 -16.71
C MET A 101 2.61 7.91 -17.19
N PHE A 102 2.29 8.23 -18.43
CA PHE A 102 1.01 7.91 -19.05
C PHE A 102 1.15 6.63 -19.86
N LEU A 103 0.37 5.61 -19.52
CA LEU A 103 0.25 4.36 -20.25
C LEU A 103 -1.10 4.34 -20.95
N THR A 104 -1.10 4.55 -22.26
CA THR A 104 -2.32 4.75 -23.05
C THR A 104 -2.39 3.77 -24.22
N PRO A 105 -3.61 3.35 -24.63
CA PRO A 105 -3.79 2.61 -25.87
C PRO A 105 -3.59 3.52 -27.09
N SER A 106 -3.98 4.80 -27.00
CA SER A 106 -3.94 5.79 -28.08
C SER A 106 -3.81 7.23 -27.52
N SER A 107 -4.56 8.19 -28.06
CA SER A 107 -4.52 9.61 -27.66
C SER A 107 -5.04 9.86 -26.25
N LEU A 108 -4.63 10.99 -25.67
CA LEU A 108 -5.02 11.43 -24.34
C LEU A 108 -6.28 12.33 -24.42
N PRO A 109 -7.49 11.83 -24.11
CA PRO A 109 -8.70 12.63 -24.24
C PRO A 109 -8.71 13.84 -23.31
N PHE A 110 -8.03 13.74 -22.16
CA PHE A 110 -7.92 14.80 -21.16
C PHE A 110 -6.64 15.62 -21.28
N GLU A 111 -5.96 15.62 -22.43
CA GLU A 111 -4.69 16.34 -22.62
C GLU A 111 -4.80 17.84 -22.27
N LYS A 112 -5.90 18.51 -22.64
CA LYS A 112 -6.15 19.92 -22.29
C LYS A 112 -6.31 20.15 -20.78
N LEU A 113 -6.82 19.16 -20.04
CA LEU A 113 -6.94 19.24 -18.59
C LEU A 113 -5.56 19.13 -17.95
N TRP A 114 -4.75 18.17 -18.40
CA TRP A 114 -3.37 17.99 -17.95
C TRP A 114 -2.49 19.19 -18.32
N ASP A 115 -2.68 19.80 -19.49
CA ASP A 115 -2.00 21.04 -19.88
C ASP A 115 -2.23 22.17 -18.86
N ARG A 116 -3.48 22.37 -18.44
CA ARG A 116 -3.83 23.35 -17.41
C ARG A 116 -3.26 22.98 -16.04
N PHE A 117 -3.26 21.69 -15.70
CA PHE A 117 -2.68 21.20 -14.45
C PHE A 117 -1.18 21.46 -14.37
N PHE A 118 -0.45 21.32 -15.48
CA PHE A 118 0.99 21.52 -15.54
C PHE A 118 1.41 23.00 -15.73
N CYS A 119 0.50 23.85 -16.18
CA CYS A 119 0.79 25.25 -16.48
C CYS A 119 1.38 26.02 -15.30
N GLY A 120 2.57 26.61 -15.49
CA GLY A 120 3.27 27.41 -14.48
C GLY A 120 4.12 26.62 -13.48
N HIS A 121 4.26 25.30 -13.68
CA HIS A 121 4.98 24.40 -12.77
C HIS A 121 6.21 23.74 -13.42
N GLU A 122 6.73 24.34 -14.48
CA GLU A 122 7.90 23.85 -15.20
C GLU A 122 9.10 23.66 -14.26
N GLY A 123 9.79 22.53 -14.41
CA GLY A 123 10.92 22.16 -13.54
C GLY A 123 10.54 21.38 -12.27
N LYS A 124 9.24 21.26 -11.94
CA LYS A 124 8.74 20.39 -10.85
C LYS A 124 8.21 19.04 -11.33
N PHE A 125 8.15 18.81 -12.64
CA PHE A 125 7.64 17.56 -13.21
C PHE A 125 8.31 17.18 -14.53
N SER A 126 8.15 15.91 -14.88
CA SER A 126 8.54 15.32 -16.17
C SER A 126 7.37 14.48 -16.69
N VAL A 127 7.15 14.47 -18.01
CA VAL A 127 6.06 13.71 -18.65
C VAL A 127 6.66 12.65 -19.56
N TYR A 128 6.14 11.43 -19.45
CA TYR A 128 6.49 10.28 -20.29
C TYR A 128 5.21 9.63 -20.79
N VAL A 129 5.13 9.34 -22.08
CA VAL A 129 3.94 8.74 -22.69
C VAL A 129 4.32 7.44 -23.36
N HIS A 130 3.62 6.38 -23.03
CA HIS A 130 3.65 5.13 -23.76
C HIS A 130 2.31 4.96 -24.47
N ALA A 131 2.32 5.00 -25.80
CA ALA A 131 1.14 4.74 -26.62
C ALA A 131 1.24 3.36 -27.29
N SER A 132 0.28 2.46 -27.02
CA SER A 132 0.37 1.06 -27.45
C SER A 132 -0.08 0.76 -28.89
N LYS A 133 -1.07 1.49 -29.44
CA LYS A 133 -1.71 1.12 -30.71
C LYS A 133 -1.44 2.12 -31.82
N GLU A 134 -1.52 3.40 -31.51
CA GLU A 134 -1.42 4.49 -32.46
C GLU A 134 -0.48 5.54 -31.92
N GLN A 135 0.25 6.21 -32.81
CA GLN A 135 1.04 7.38 -32.44
C GLN A 135 0.08 8.55 -32.19
N PRO A 136 -0.07 9.03 -30.95
CA PRO A 136 -1.00 10.10 -30.64
C PRO A 136 -0.50 11.43 -31.21
N VAL A 137 -1.41 12.20 -31.81
CA VAL A 137 -1.10 13.58 -32.18
C VAL A 137 -1.33 14.47 -30.96
N HIS A 138 -0.23 14.88 -30.32
CA HIS A 138 -0.26 15.78 -29.18
C HIS A 138 -0.39 17.25 -29.61
N VAL A 139 -1.20 18.00 -28.88
CA VAL A 139 -1.45 19.44 -29.12
C VAL A 139 -0.83 20.28 -28.00
N SER A 140 -0.77 19.76 -26.78
CA SER A 140 -0.14 20.40 -25.63
C SER A 140 1.38 20.29 -25.70
N ARG A 141 2.04 21.41 -25.45
CA ARG A 141 3.51 21.51 -25.41
C ARG A 141 4.16 20.55 -24.39
N TYR A 142 3.42 20.13 -23.36
CA TYR A 142 3.97 19.22 -22.35
C TYR A 142 4.07 17.77 -22.82
N PHE A 143 3.26 17.38 -23.81
CA PHE A 143 3.20 16.02 -24.33
C PHE A 143 3.96 15.86 -25.66
N LEU A 144 4.28 16.96 -26.35
CA LEU A 144 5.11 16.95 -27.55
C LEU A 144 6.45 16.25 -27.31
N ASN A 145 6.78 15.27 -28.17
CA ASN A 145 8.02 14.49 -28.12
C ASN A 145 8.30 13.79 -26.78
N ARG A 146 7.24 13.47 -26.01
CA ARG A 146 7.35 12.71 -24.75
C ARG A 146 7.08 11.22 -24.89
N GLU A 147 6.77 10.78 -26.10
CA GLU A 147 6.56 9.38 -26.41
C GLU A 147 7.83 8.56 -26.24
N ILE A 148 7.70 7.39 -25.63
CA ILE A 148 8.74 6.37 -25.58
C ILE A 148 8.43 5.28 -26.60
N HIS A 149 9.47 4.73 -27.23
CA HIS A 149 9.32 3.58 -28.11
C HIS A 149 8.72 2.41 -27.35
N SER A 150 7.70 1.77 -27.89
CA SER A 150 7.14 0.60 -27.24
C SER A 150 6.42 -0.39 -28.14
N ASP A 151 6.29 -1.60 -27.60
CA ASP A 151 5.59 -2.74 -28.16
C ASP A 151 4.09 -2.66 -27.86
N LYS A 152 3.29 -3.43 -28.60
CA LYS A 152 1.85 -3.55 -28.33
C LYS A 152 1.61 -4.21 -26.98
N VAL A 153 0.79 -3.59 -26.15
CA VAL A 153 0.36 -4.12 -24.86
C VAL A 153 -1.01 -4.78 -24.97
N GLY A 154 -1.15 -5.94 -24.34
CA GLY A 154 -2.44 -6.58 -24.15
C GLY A 154 -2.90 -6.47 -22.70
N TRP A 155 -4.18 -6.14 -22.50
CA TRP A 155 -4.81 -6.08 -21.18
C TRP A 155 -4.62 -7.38 -20.40
N GLY A 156 -4.17 -7.27 -19.15
CA GLY A 156 -3.93 -8.40 -18.25
C GLY A 156 -2.71 -9.27 -18.59
N LYS A 157 -1.96 -8.94 -19.65
CA LYS A 157 -0.77 -9.70 -20.06
C LYS A 157 0.49 -9.08 -19.48
N ILE A 158 1.56 -9.88 -19.41
CA ILE A 158 2.87 -9.39 -18.96
C ILE A 158 3.40 -8.21 -19.78
N SER A 159 3.01 -8.10 -21.06
CA SER A 159 3.34 -6.94 -21.89
C SER A 159 2.91 -5.60 -21.30
N MET A 160 1.87 -5.59 -20.45
CA MET A 160 1.44 -4.39 -19.73
C MET A 160 2.49 -4.00 -18.67
N VAL A 161 2.93 -4.97 -17.87
CA VAL A 161 4.02 -4.79 -16.89
C VAL A 161 5.33 -4.39 -17.58
N ASP A 162 5.61 -4.93 -18.77
CA ASP A 162 6.80 -4.56 -19.55
C ASP A 162 6.77 -3.08 -19.95
N ALA A 163 5.61 -2.58 -20.36
CA ALA A 163 5.40 -1.17 -20.68
C ALA A 163 5.59 -0.26 -19.46
N GLU A 164 5.05 -0.65 -18.30
CA GLU A 164 5.24 0.07 -17.03
C GLU A 164 6.72 0.13 -16.62
N ARG A 165 7.42 -1.00 -16.71
CA ARG A 165 8.87 -1.09 -16.44
C ARG A 165 9.67 -0.24 -17.43
N ARG A 166 9.25 -0.17 -18.69
CA ARG A 166 9.90 0.68 -19.70
C ARG A 166 9.70 2.17 -19.42
N LEU A 167 8.50 2.58 -19.01
CA LEU A 167 8.22 3.94 -18.53
C LEU A 167 9.10 4.30 -17.33
N LEU A 168 9.17 3.42 -16.33
CA LEU A 168 10.05 3.59 -15.17
C LEU A 168 11.52 3.73 -15.57
N ALA A 169 12.02 2.87 -16.47
CA ALA A 169 13.39 2.91 -16.95
C ALA A 169 13.72 4.25 -17.63
N HIS A 170 12.82 4.77 -18.46
CA HIS A 170 13.00 6.07 -19.11
C HIS A 170 12.94 7.23 -18.10
N ALA A 171 12.01 7.17 -17.14
CA ALA A 171 11.86 8.19 -16.12
C ALA A 171 13.04 8.23 -15.13
N LEU A 172 13.62 7.07 -14.80
CA LEU A 172 14.75 6.95 -13.88
C LEU A 172 16.06 7.57 -14.42
N LYS A 173 16.16 7.78 -15.74
CA LYS A 173 17.32 8.44 -16.37
C LYS A 173 17.50 9.88 -15.89
N ASP A 174 16.41 10.58 -15.57
CA ASP A 174 16.49 11.90 -14.94
C ASP A 174 16.74 11.71 -13.41
N PRO A 175 17.89 12.16 -12.88
CA PRO A 175 18.19 12.06 -11.45
C PRO A 175 17.28 12.95 -10.59
N ASP A 176 16.65 13.99 -11.16
CA ASP A 176 15.75 14.88 -10.45
C ASP A 176 14.38 14.24 -10.19
N ASN A 177 14.01 13.21 -10.97
CA ASN A 177 12.75 12.48 -10.75
C ASN A 177 12.84 11.66 -9.44
N GLN A 178 12.09 12.09 -8.43
CA GLN A 178 12.07 11.49 -7.08
C GLN A 178 10.78 10.71 -6.80
N GLN A 179 9.70 11.04 -7.49
CA GLN A 179 8.41 10.35 -7.42
C GLN A 179 7.95 9.94 -8.82
N PHE A 180 7.32 8.78 -8.94
CA PHE A 180 6.89 8.16 -10.19
C PHE A 180 5.42 7.81 -10.08
N VAL A 181 4.58 8.45 -10.92
CA VAL A 181 3.12 8.27 -10.92
C VAL A 181 2.72 7.63 -12.24
N LEU A 182 2.11 6.45 -12.17
CA LEU A 182 1.56 5.77 -13.35
C LEU A 182 0.08 6.13 -13.52
N LEU A 183 -0.31 6.52 -14.73
CA LEU A 183 -1.65 6.97 -15.10
C LEU A 183 -2.10 6.35 -16.42
N SER A 184 -3.40 6.10 -16.57
CA SER A 184 -4.07 5.86 -17.85
C SER A 184 -4.48 7.17 -18.54
N GLU A 185 -5.00 7.02 -19.76
CA GLU A 185 -5.71 8.05 -20.50
C GLU A 185 -7.01 8.52 -19.83
N SER A 186 -7.58 7.71 -18.92
CA SER A 186 -8.83 8.02 -18.23
C SER A 186 -8.62 8.78 -16.91
N CYS A 187 -7.39 8.83 -16.39
CA CYS A 187 -7.08 9.52 -15.14
C CYS A 187 -7.20 11.04 -15.27
N ILE A 188 -7.76 11.66 -14.22
CA ILE A 188 -7.80 13.12 -14.06
C ILE A 188 -7.27 13.53 -12.67
N PRO A 189 -6.60 14.69 -12.54
CA PRO A 189 -6.21 15.21 -11.23
C PRO A 189 -7.44 15.74 -10.47
N LEU A 190 -7.56 15.38 -9.18
CA LEU A 190 -8.65 15.83 -8.30
C LEU A 190 -8.29 17.04 -7.44
N HIS A 191 -7.01 17.38 -7.38
CA HIS A 191 -6.46 18.49 -6.61
C HIS A 191 -5.53 19.34 -7.49
N SER A 192 -5.15 20.53 -7.02
CA SER A 192 -4.18 21.39 -7.71
C SER A 192 -2.79 20.75 -7.77
N PHE A 193 -1.95 21.22 -8.70
CA PHE A 193 -0.59 20.72 -8.86
C PHE A 193 0.21 20.87 -7.57
N ASP A 194 0.22 22.07 -6.96
CA ASP A 194 1.00 22.31 -5.74
C ASP A 194 0.58 21.36 -4.60
N TYR A 195 -0.72 21.11 -4.42
CA TYR A 195 -1.20 20.15 -3.41
C TYR A 195 -0.66 18.74 -3.67
N VAL A 196 -0.79 18.26 -4.90
CA VAL A 196 -0.29 16.93 -5.31
C VAL A 196 1.22 16.84 -5.13
N TYR A 197 1.94 17.88 -5.56
CA TYR A 197 3.38 17.94 -5.49
C TYR A 197 3.85 17.90 -4.04
N ASP A 198 3.33 18.79 -3.19
CA ASP A 198 3.71 18.84 -1.79
C ASP A 198 3.34 17.55 -1.06
N TYR A 199 2.15 16.99 -1.30
CA TYR A 199 1.75 15.72 -0.69
C TYR A 199 2.71 14.59 -1.05
N LEU A 200 2.99 14.40 -2.34
CA LEU A 200 3.80 13.28 -2.80
C LEU A 200 5.28 13.45 -2.45
N MET A 201 5.81 14.66 -2.52
CA MET A 201 7.21 14.94 -2.21
C MET A 201 7.51 14.80 -0.71
N HIS A 202 6.60 15.22 0.16
CA HIS A 202 6.74 15.08 1.61
C HIS A 202 6.36 13.70 2.14
N ALA A 203 5.55 12.93 1.41
CA ALA A 203 5.16 11.58 1.81
C ALA A 203 6.38 10.64 1.89
N ASN A 204 6.71 10.17 3.09
CA ASN A 204 7.85 9.26 3.30
C ASN A 204 7.56 7.79 2.87
N MET A 205 6.59 7.57 1.99
CA MET A 205 6.13 6.24 1.58
C MET A 205 5.72 6.21 0.11
N SER A 206 5.38 5.02 -0.37
CA SER A 206 4.83 4.81 -1.70
C SER A 206 3.43 4.23 -1.60
N PHE A 207 2.63 4.52 -2.62
CA PHE A 207 1.22 4.21 -2.69
C PHE A 207 1.02 3.17 -3.78
N VAL A 208 0.79 1.94 -3.34
CA VAL A 208 0.49 0.77 -4.18
C VAL A 208 -0.70 0.10 -3.51
N ASP A 209 -1.76 -0.14 -4.26
CA ASP A 209 -2.90 -0.90 -3.74
C ASP A 209 -2.49 -2.37 -3.55
N CYS A 210 -2.83 -2.93 -2.40
CA CYS A 210 -2.35 -4.24 -2.01
C CYS A 210 -3.27 -4.84 -0.96
N PHE A 211 -4.09 -5.81 -1.37
CA PHE A 211 -4.99 -6.51 -0.49
C PHE A 211 -4.99 -8.02 -0.76
N PHE A 212 -5.41 -8.76 0.27
CA PHE A 212 -5.65 -10.18 0.16
C PHE A 212 -7.07 -10.42 -0.35
N ASP A 213 -7.19 -11.16 -1.45
CA ASP A 213 -8.48 -11.55 -2.02
C ASP A 213 -8.54 -13.09 -2.11
N PRO A 214 -9.34 -13.77 -1.26
CA PRO A 214 -9.49 -15.22 -1.31
C PRO A 214 -10.36 -15.68 -2.50
N GLY A 215 -11.04 -14.76 -3.20
CA GLY A 215 -11.99 -15.04 -4.25
C GLY A 215 -11.37 -15.41 -5.61
N PRO A 216 -12.22 -15.59 -6.64
CA PRO A 216 -11.81 -16.02 -7.97
C PRO A 216 -10.91 -15.00 -8.69
N HIS A 217 -11.02 -13.71 -8.34
CA HIS A 217 -10.23 -12.63 -8.92
C HIS A 217 -8.90 -12.38 -8.19
N GLY A 218 -8.71 -12.98 -7.02
CA GLY A 218 -7.46 -12.94 -6.26
C GLY A 218 -6.76 -14.28 -6.31
N HIS A 219 -6.81 -15.02 -5.20
CA HIS A 219 -6.22 -16.35 -5.04
C HIS A 219 -6.67 -17.39 -6.06
N GLY A 220 -7.87 -17.23 -6.65
CA GLY A 220 -8.32 -18.09 -7.76
C GLY A 220 -7.37 -18.05 -8.97
N ARG A 221 -6.64 -16.94 -9.16
CA ARG A 221 -5.69 -16.72 -10.25
C ARG A 221 -4.27 -17.21 -9.96
N TYR A 222 -3.96 -17.58 -8.72
CA TYR A 222 -2.62 -18.03 -8.31
C TYR A 222 -2.23 -19.37 -8.96
N SER A 223 -1.01 -19.48 -9.49
CA SER A 223 -0.44 -20.76 -9.95
C SER A 223 0.57 -21.32 -8.95
N LYS A 224 0.50 -22.63 -8.69
CA LYS A 224 1.44 -23.33 -7.79
C LYS A 224 2.87 -23.36 -8.34
N HIS A 225 3.06 -23.16 -9.64
CA HIS A 225 4.37 -23.07 -10.28
C HIS A 225 5.18 -21.83 -9.86
N MET A 226 4.55 -20.87 -9.18
CA MET A 226 5.26 -19.72 -8.61
C MET A 226 6.00 -20.07 -7.30
N LEU A 227 5.74 -21.25 -6.71
CA LEU A 227 6.52 -21.75 -5.57
C LEU A 227 7.97 -22.07 -5.99
N PRO A 228 8.95 -21.95 -5.08
CA PRO A 228 8.83 -21.43 -3.70
C PRO A 228 8.93 -19.90 -3.59
N VAL A 229 9.18 -19.20 -4.72
CA VAL A 229 9.49 -17.76 -4.74
C VAL A 229 8.29 -16.89 -4.33
N VAL A 230 7.09 -17.25 -4.77
CA VAL A 230 5.83 -16.62 -4.37
C VAL A 230 4.94 -17.66 -3.75
N GLU A 231 4.85 -17.64 -2.42
CA GLU A 231 3.89 -18.47 -1.71
C GLU A 231 2.47 -17.99 -1.94
N LYS A 232 1.52 -18.92 -1.93
CA LYS A 232 0.11 -18.58 -2.10
C LYS A 232 -0.36 -17.56 -1.07
N LYS A 233 0.08 -17.68 0.19
CA LYS A 233 -0.30 -16.76 1.27
C LYS A 233 0.16 -15.32 1.03
N ASP A 234 1.17 -15.12 0.19
CA ASP A 234 1.77 -13.82 -0.11
C ASP A 234 1.26 -13.22 -1.41
N PHE A 235 0.47 -13.97 -2.19
CA PHE A 235 -0.14 -13.49 -3.42
C PHE A 235 -1.16 -12.40 -3.11
N ARG A 236 -1.00 -11.21 -3.68
CA ARG A 236 -1.84 -10.04 -3.45
C ARG A 236 -2.50 -9.57 -4.74
N LYS A 237 -3.60 -8.85 -4.58
CA LYS A 237 -4.29 -8.13 -5.63
C LYS A 237 -4.20 -6.63 -5.34
N GLY A 238 -4.22 -5.82 -6.38
CA GLY A 238 -4.31 -4.37 -6.29
C GLY A 238 -4.71 -3.76 -7.63
N ALA A 239 -4.88 -2.45 -7.64
CA ALA A 239 -4.92 -1.66 -8.86
C ALA A 239 -3.57 -1.65 -9.59
N GLN A 240 -3.62 -1.51 -10.91
CA GLN A 240 -2.45 -1.27 -11.76
C GLN A 240 -1.73 0.04 -11.42
N TRP A 241 -2.49 1.07 -11.05
CA TRP A 241 -1.99 2.43 -10.84
C TRP A 241 -1.23 2.57 -9.52
N PHE A 242 -0.13 3.33 -9.56
CA PHE A 242 0.71 3.53 -8.39
C PHE A 242 1.37 4.91 -8.35
N SER A 243 1.84 5.27 -7.16
CA SER A 243 2.76 6.40 -6.95
C SER A 243 3.91 5.94 -6.07
N ILE A 244 5.08 5.72 -6.67
CA ILE A 244 6.25 5.15 -5.98
C ILE A 244 7.44 6.11 -5.94
N ARG A 245 8.24 6.01 -4.88
CA ARG A 245 9.48 6.78 -4.72
C ARG A 245 10.59 6.19 -5.58
N ARG A 246 11.61 6.99 -5.89
CA ARG A 246 12.79 6.58 -6.69
C ARG A 246 13.42 5.27 -6.24
N GLN A 247 13.67 5.09 -4.95
CA GLN A 247 14.25 3.86 -4.41
C GLN A 247 13.39 2.61 -4.71
N HIS A 248 12.07 2.74 -4.65
CA HIS A 248 11.15 1.65 -4.95
C HIS A 248 11.06 1.38 -6.45
N ALA A 249 11.09 2.42 -7.28
CA ALA A 249 11.21 2.28 -8.74
C ALA A 249 12.50 1.53 -9.12
N LEU A 250 13.63 1.84 -8.48
CA LEU A 250 14.90 1.11 -8.68
C LEU A 250 14.80 -0.36 -8.29
N VAL A 251 14.12 -0.68 -7.18
CA VAL A 251 13.88 -2.07 -6.76
C VAL A 251 13.01 -2.81 -7.77
N VAL A 252 11.95 -2.19 -8.31
CA VAL A 252 11.14 -2.78 -9.38
C VAL A 252 11.99 -3.06 -10.62
N MET A 253 12.86 -2.12 -11.02
CA MET A 253 13.74 -2.31 -12.17
C MET A 253 14.80 -3.40 -11.95
N ALA A 254 15.32 -3.53 -10.73
CA ALA A 254 16.28 -4.55 -10.36
C ALA A 254 15.65 -5.95 -10.23
N ASP A 255 14.33 -6.05 -10.07
CA ASP A 255 13.66 -7.33 -9.94
C ASP A 255 13.59 -8.08 -11.28
N SER A 256 14.23 -9.25 -11.30
CA SER A 256 14.09 -10.27 -12.33
C SER A 256 13.41 -11.54 -11.80
N LEU A 257 13.57 -11.81 -10.50
CA LEU A 257 13.15 -13.06 -9.87
C LEU A 257 11.64 -13.14 -9.72
N TYR A 258 10.98 -12.13 -9.14
CA TYR A 258 9.52 -12.14 -9.00
C TYR A 258 8.87 -11.91 -10.36
N TYR A 259 9.34 -10.91 -11.10
CA TYR A 259 8.89 -10.62 -12.46
C TYR A 259 8.85 -11.87 -13.34
N SER A 260 9.90 -12.71 -13.35
CA SER A 260 9.90 -13.93 -14.18
C SER A 260 8.79 -14.92 -13.80
N ARG A 261 8.43 -15.05 -12.52
CA ARG A 261 7.32 -15.92 -12.09
C ARG A 261 5.98 -15.43 -12.62
N PHE A 262 5.76 -14.11 -12.62
CA PHE A 262 4.56 -13.53 -13.21
C PHE A 262 4.58 -13.64 -14.74
N ARG A 263 5.71 -13.36 -15.38
CA ARG A 263 5.89 -13.52 -16.83
C ARG A 263 5.59 -14.94 -17.28
N ASP A 264 6.02 -15.95 -16.52
CA ASP A 264 5.97 -17.34 -16.96
C ASP A 264 4.64 -18.01 -16.59
N TYR A 265 4.06 -17.68 -15.44
CA TYR A 265 2.90 -18.40 -14.86
C TYR A 265 1.64 -17.54 -14.67
N CYS A 266 1.72 -16.21 -14.71
CA CYS A 266 0.54 -15.34 -14.67
C CYS A 266 0.05 -15.03 -16.09
N LYS A 267 -0.63 -16.02 -16.70
CA LYS A 267 -1.15 -15.92 -18.08
C LYS A 267 -2.62 -16.29 -18.14
N ARG A 268 -3.29 -15.82 -19.20
CA ARG A 268 -4.66 -16.24 -19.52
C ARG A 268 -4.65 -17.69 -20.00
N GLY A 269 -5.53 -18.51 -19.43
CA GLY A 269 -5.67 -19.94 -19.74
C GLY A 269 -4.61 -20.86 -19.14
N PHE A 270 -3.57 -20.35 -18.47
CA PHE A 270 -2.53 -21.19 -17.87
C PHE A 270 -3.08 -21.91 -16.64
N ASP A 271 -2.92 -23.24 -16.58
CA ASP A 271 -3.58 -24.12 -15.59
C ASP A 271 -5.10 -23.90 -15.47
N GLY A 272 -5.77 -23.52 -16.56
CA GLY A 272 -7.21 -23.20 -16.55
C GLY A 272 -7.56 -21.90 -15.81
N LYS A 273 -6.57 -21.06 -15.50
CA LYS A 273 -6.75 -19.79 -14.78
C LYS A 273 -6.52 -18.60 -15.68
N ASN A 274 -7.19 -17.50 -15.37
CA ASN A 274 -7.00 -16.21 -16.04
C ASN A 274 -6.33 -15.23 -15.09
N CYS A 275 -5.00 -15.29 -15.03
CA CYS A 275 -4.20 -14.36 -14.24
C CYS A 275 -3.98 -13.03 -14.99
N ILE A 276 -4.00 -11.93 -14.25
CA ILE A 276 -3.88 -10.54 -14.72
C ILE A 276 -2.61 -9.96 -14.10
N ALA A 277 -1.54 -9.85 -14.89
CA ALA A 277 -0.21 -9.62 -14.35
C ALA A 277 -0.05 -8.26 -13.66
N ASP A 278 -0.58 -7.20 -14.27
CA ASP A 278 -0.58 -5.81 -13.81
C ASP A 278 -1.35 -5.60 -12.49
N GLU A 279 -2.38 -6.39 -12.21
CA GLU A 279 -3.14 -6.35 -10.94
C GLU A 279 -2.49 -7.16 -9.79
N HIS A 280 -1.48 -8.00 -10.09
CA HIS A 280 -0.94 -8.94 -9.10
C HIS A 280 0.57 -8.84 -8.88
N TYR A 281 1.35 -8.47 -9.89
CA TYR A 281 2.81 -8.44 -9.81
C TYR A 281 3.31 -7.46 -8.75
N LEU A 282 3.07 -6.16 -8.93
CA LEU A 282 3.56 -5.14 -7.99
C LEU A 282 2.97 -5.33 -6.59
N PRO A 283 1.66 -5.54 -6.38
CA PRO A 283 1.10 -5.76 -5.05
C PRO A 283 1.78 -6.93 -4.31
N THR A 284 2.00 -8.04 -5.00
CA THR A 284 2.67 -9.22 -4.42
C THR A 284 4.15 -8.96 -4.16
N PHE A 285 4.86 -8.40 -5.13
CA PHE A 285 6.29 -8.13 -5.02
C PHE A 285 6.59 -7.18 -3.86
N PHE A 286 5.84 -6.08 -3.77
CA PHE A 286 5.95 -5.13 -2.69
C PHE A 286 5.57 -5.78 -1.36
N HIS A 287 4.48 -6.56 -1.27
CA HIS A 287 4.11 -7.24 -0.02
C HIS A 287 5.22 -8.16 0.54
N VAL A 288 5.91 -8.89 -0.34
CA VAL A 288 6.95 -9.84 0.06
C VAL A 288 8.26 -9.13 0.44
N ARG A 289 8.64 -8.07 -0.28
CA ARG A 289 10.00 -7.49 -0.20
C ARG A 289 10.08 -6.11 0.43
N ILE A 290 8.98 -5.38 0.51
CA ILE A 290 8.96 -3.98 0.95
C ILE A 290 7.85 -3.84 2.00
N THR A 291 8.16 -3.29 3.17
CA THR A 291 7.12 -2.95 4.14
C THR A 291 6.28 -1.78 3.58
N VAL A 292 5.19 -2.09 2.89
CA VAL A 292 4.29 -1.08 2.31
C VAL A 292 3.17 -0.76 3.28
N ARG A 293 2.89 0.53 3.44
CA ARG A 293 1.63 1.01 4.05
C ARG A 293 0.60 1.11 2.94
N ILE A 294 -0.47 0.33 3.07
CA ILE A 294 -1.62 0.35 2.15
C ILE A 294 -2.37 1.66 2.37
N ILE A 295 -2.39 2.56 1.38
CA ILE A 295 -3.18 3.78 1.43
C ILE A 295 -3.71 4.09 0.02
N PHE A 296 -4.99 4.44 -0.04
CA PHE A 296 -5.71 4.87 -1.25
C PHE A 296 -5.01 6.06 -1.93
N LEU A 297 -4.81 5.95 -3.25
CA LEU A 297 -4.19 6.97 -4.10
C LEU A 297 -5.08 8.22 -4.24
N ILE A 298 -4.43 9.38 -4.34
CA ILE A 298 -5.02 10.72 -4.56
C ILE A 298 -5.64 10.90 -5.97
N PHE A 299 -5.44 9.93 -6.87
CA PHE A 299 -5.95 9.97 -8.25
C PHE A 299 -7.05 8.94 -8.45
N HIS A 300 -8.21 9.13 -7.81
CA HIS A 300 -9.30 8.15 -7.90
C HIS A 300 -10.22 8.47 -9.08
N LEU A 301 -9.76 8.28 -10.32
CA LEU A 301 -10.60 8.14 -11.52
C LEU A 301 -9.86 7.45 -12.69
N CYS A 302 -8.91 6.56 -12.39
CA CYS A 302 -8.29 5.73 -13.43
C CYS A 302 -9.14 4.46 -13.62
N LEU A 303 -10.02 4.46 -14.62
CA LEU A 303 -10.74 3.26 -15.03
C LEU A 303 -9.77 2.29 -15.71
N SER A 304 -9.78 1.03 -15.28
CA SER A 304 -9.05 -0.10 -15.89
C SER A 304 -9.82 -0.73 -17.03
#